data_AF-A0A8D8IYX0-F1
#
_entry.id   AF-A0A8D8IYX0-F1
#
_cell.length_a   1.000
_cell.length_b   1.000
_cell.length_c   1.000
_cell.angle_alpha   90.00
_cell.angle_beta   90.00
_cell.angle_gamma   90.00
#
_symmetry.space_group_name_H-M   'P 1'
#
loop_
_entity.id
_entity.type
_entity.pdbx_description
1 polymer ?
#
loop_
_entity_poly.entity_id
_entity_poly.type
_entity_poly.pdbx_seq_one_letter_code
_entity_poly.pdbx_strand_id
1 'polypeptide(L)'
;MANMDVNEFREFGKAAIDWVADYLENVRDREVLPSVEPGYLHNMIPSEIPEQGDHWKSIMEDFKRCILPGITHWQSPNFHAFYPSQTSYSSIVGETLAAGLGVVGFSWVGLKS
;
A
#
# COMPACT_ATOMS: atom_id res chain seq x y z
N MET A 1 -20.35 0.46 4.55
CA MET A 1 -18.93 0.34 4.20
C MET A 1 -18.73 -1.10 3.73
N ALA A 2 -18.10 -1.31 2.58
CA ALA A 2 -17.91 -2.65 2.01
C ALA A 2 -17.23 -3.60 3.03
N ASN A 3 -17.55 -4.89 2.95
CA ASN A 3 -17.31 -5.99 3.92
C ASN A 3 -15.91 -6.02 4.57
N MET A 4 -15.72 -5.27 5.66
CA MET A 4 -14.65 -5.52 6.62
C MET A 4 -15.14 -5.09 8.00
N ASP A 5 -15.18 -6.01 8.96
CA ASP A 5 -15.50 -5.69 10.34
C ASP A 5 -14.28 -5.18 11.13
N VAL A 6 -14.48 -4.79 12.39
CA VAL A 6 -13.41 -4.23 13.23
C VAL A 6 -12.31 -5.25 13.57
N ASN A 7 -12.63 -6.54 13.60
CA ASN A 7 -11.65 -7.60 13.86
C ASN A 7 -10.84 -7.86 12.60
N GLU A 8 -11.49 -7.94 11.43
CA GLU A 8 -10.82 -8.05 10.14
C GLU A 8 -9.93 -6.82 9.89
N PHE A 9 -10.39 -5.61 10.21
CA PHE A 9 -9.57 -4.39 10.13
C PHE A 9 -8.31 -4.49 10.99
N ARG A 10 -8.43 -4.99 12.23
CA ARG A 10 -7.27 -5.16 13.11
C ARG A 10 -6.32 -6.25 12.60
N GLU A 11 -6.85 -7.36 12.11
CA GLU A 11 -6.04 -8.45 11.55
C GLU A 11 -5.28 -7.96 10.32
N PHE A 12 -5.99 -7.38 9.35
CA PHE A 12 -5.40 -6.88 8.11
C PHE A 12 -4.43 -5.73 8.37
N GLY A 13 -4.79 -4.76 9.22
CA GLY A 13 -3.94 -3.62 9.56
C GLY A 13 -2.60 -4.06 10.15
N LYS A 14 -2.60 -5.04 11.07
CA LYS A 14 -1.36 -5.61 11.61
C LYS A 14 -0.53 -6.31 10.52
N ALA A 15 -1.17 -7.18 9.74
CA ALA A 15 -0.50 -7.88 8.65
C ALA A 15 0.11 -6.93 7.61
N ALA A 16 -0.56 -5.81 7.32
CA ALA A 16 -0.06 -4.79 6.41
C ALA A 16 1.15 -4.05 7.01
N ILE A 17 1.11 -3.67 8.29
CA ILE A 17 2.25 -3.05 8.97
C ILE A 17 3.46 -3.99 9.02
N ASP A 18 3.24 -5.26 9.38
CA ASP A 18 4.31 -6.28 9.40
C ASP A 18 4.92 -6.43 7.99
N TRP A 19 4.08 -6.55 6.95
CA TRP A 19 4.56 -6.64 5.58
C TRP A 19 5.35 -5.40 5.12
N VAL A 20 4.91 -4.19 5.48
CA VAL A 20 5.62 -2.94 5.14
C VAL A 20 6.96 -2.87 5.86
N ALA A 21 7.02 -3.29 7.13
CA ALA A 21 8.26 -3.33 7.89
C ALA A 21 9.28 -4.28 7.22
N ASP A 22 8.86 -5.51 6.92
CA ASP A 22 9.68 -6.51 6.22
C ASP A 22 10.12 -6.00 4.84
N TYR A 23 9.22 -5.36 4.11
CA TYR A 23 9.52 -4.79 2.79
C TYR A 23 10.59 -3.70 2.87
N LEU A 24 10.48 -2.75 3.80
CA LEU A 24 11.43 -1.65 3.95
C LEU A 24 12.80 -2.11 4.47
N GLU A 25 12.83 -3.12 5.36
CA GLU A 25 14.08 -3.70 5.85
C GLU A 25 14.85 -4.40 4.71
N ASN A 26 14.13 -5.09 3.82
CA ASN A 26 14.72 -5.94 2.78
C ASN A 26 14.65 -5.32 1.37
N VAL A 27 14.26 -4.04 1.24
CA VAL A 27 14.09 -3.38 -0.08
C VAL A 27 15.40 -3.33 -0.88
N ARG A 28 16.55 -3.35 -0.20
CA ARG A 28 17.88 -3.34 -0.82
C ARG A 28 18.17 -4.59 -1.66
N ASP A 29 17.50 -5.70 -1.38
CA ASP A 29 17.71 -6.99 -2.03
C ASP A 29 16.82 -7.17 -3.27
N ARG A 30 15.99 -6.17 -3.56
CA ARG A 30 15.08 -6.17 -4.72
C ARG A 30 15.72 -5.43 -5.89
N GLU A 31 15.47 -5.93 -7.10
CA GLU A 31 15.81 -5.20 -8.33
C GLU A 31 15.10 -3.85 -8.32
N VAL A 32 15.84 -2.76 -8.54
CA VAL A 32 15.29 -1.40 -8.41
C VAL A 32 14.21 -1.11 -9.46
N LEU A 33 14.47 -1.52 -10.70
CA LEU A 33 13.56 -1.36 -11.82
C LEU A 33 12.83 -2.69 -12.08
N PRO A 34 11.53 -2.64 -12.40
CA PRO A 34 10.78 -3.85 -12.70
C PRO A 34 11.16 -4.41 -14.08
N SER A 35 11.14 -5.73 -14.20
CA SER A 35 11.38 -6.48 -15.44
C SER A 35 10.05 -6.85 -16.13
N VAL A 36 9.24 -5.85 -16.47
CA VAL A 36 7.90 -6.01 -17.08
C VAL A 36 7.71 -5.14 -18.32
N GLU A 37 6.82 -5.57 -19.22
CA GLU A 37 6.49 -4.83 -20.45
C GLU A 37 5.22 -3.97 -20.30
N PRO A 38 5.06 -2.90 -21.11
CA PRO A 38 3.82 -2.15 -21.16
C PRO A 38 2.61 -3.07 -21.40
N GLY A 39 1.60 -2.96 -20.53
CA GLY A 39 0.38 -3.77 -20.59
C GLY A 39 0.45 -5.11 -19.83
N TYR A 40 1.57 -5.48 -19.19
CA TYR A 40 1.72 -6.75 -18.46
C TYR A 40 0.58 -7.04 -17.47
N LEU A 41 0.04 -6.01 -16.82
CA LEU A 41 -0.99 -6.11 -15.80
C LEU A 41 -2.38 -6.45 -16.37
N HIS A 42 -2.63 -6.12 -17.65
CA HIS A 42 -3.96 -6.23 -18.27
C HIS A 42 -4.49 -7.67 -18.25
N ASN A 43 -3.61 -8.65 -18.46
CA ASN A 43 -3.98 -10.07 -18.49
C ASN A 43 -3.97 -10.71 -17.09
N MET A 44 -3.55 -9.99 -16.05
CA MET A 44 -3.44 -10.53 -14.68
C MET A 44 -4.61 -10.16 -13.77
N ILE A 45 -5.43 -9.20 -14.19
CA ILE A 45 -6.57 -8.68 -13.44
C ILE A 45 -7.86 -9.07 -14.17
N PRO A 46 -8.95 -9.40 -13.44
CA PRO A 46 -10.25 -9.63 -14.07
C PRO A 46 -10.70 -8.48 -14.96
N SER A 47 -11.36 -8.80 -16.08
CA SER A 47 -11.91 -7.80 -17.01
C SER A 47 -13.13 -7.07 -16.48
N GLU A 48 -13.78 -7.63 -15.46
CA GLU A 48 -14.99 -7.11 -14.83
C GLU A 48 -14.79 -6.97 -13.32
N ILE A 49 -15.41 -5.95 -12.73
CA ILE A 49 -15.38 -5.71 -11.29
C ILE A 49 -16.23 -6.79 -10.60
N PRO A 50 -15.74 -7.48 -9.56
CA PRO A 50 -16.51 -8.50 -8.89
C PRO A 50 -17.76 -7.89 -8.21
N GLU A 51 -18.89 -8.60 -8.29
CA GLU A 51 -20.15 -8.15 -7.66
C GLU A 51 -20.06 -8.08 -6.13
N GLN A 52 -19.15 -8.85 -5.53
CA GLN A 52 -18.87 -8.89 -4.10
C GLN A 52 -17.40 -8.57 -3.85
N GLY A 53 -17.10 -7.90 -2.75
CA GLY A 53 -15.72 -7.60 -2.37
C GLY A 53 -14.96 -8.87 -1.99
N ASP A 54 -13.74 -9.00 -2.49
CA ASP A 54 -12.83 -10.09 -2.12
C ASP A 54 -12.33 -9.94 -0.68
N HIS A 55 -12.01 -11.08 -0.07
CA HIS A 55 -11.38 -11.10 1.25
C HIS A 55 -9.97 -10.50 1.19
N TRP A 56 -9.58 -9.74 2.22
CA TRP A 56 -8.31 -8.99 2.24
C TRP A 56 -7.06 -9.87 1.99
N LYS A 57 -7.11 -11.15 2.40
CA LYS A 57 -6.02 -12.12 2.14
C LYS A 57 -5.79 -12.33 0.65
N SER A 58 -6.86 -12.53 -0.13
CA SER A 58 -6.79 -12.65 -1.59
C SER A 58 -6.26 -11.37 -2.22
N ILE A 59 -6.72 -10.20 -1.73
CA ILE A 59 -6.23 -8.89 -2.18
C ILE A 59 -4.72 -8.76 -1.92
N MET A 60 -4.23 -9.21 -0.76
CA MET A 60 -2.79 -9.17 -0.44
C MET A 60 -1.97 -10.12 -1.31
N GLU A 61 -2.52 -11.28 -1.69
CA GLU A 61 -1.89 -12.19 -2.64
C GLU A 61 -1.81 -11.56 -4.03
N ASP A 62 -2.90 -10.98 -4.51
CA ASP A 62 -2.95 -10.28 -5.79
C ASP A 62 -2.06 -9.04 -5.82
N PHE A 63 -1.96 -8.30 -4.73
CA PHE A 63 -1.00 -7.21 -4.61
C PHE A 63 0.44 -7.71 -4.79
N LYS A 64 0.82 -8.80 -4.12
CA LYS A 64 2.17 -9.40 -4.25
C LYS A 64 2.42 -10.01 -5.64
N ARG A 65 1.39 -10.58 -6.26
CA ARG A 65 1.47 -11.30 -7.54
C ARG A 65 1.42 -10.37 -8.75
N CYS A 66 0.53 -9.39 -8.72
CA CYS A 66 0.22 -8.54 -9.87
C CYS A 66 0.89 -7.17 -9.79
N ILE A 67 0.89 -6.53 -8.62
CA ILE A 67 1.35 -5.14 -8.48
C ILE A 67 2.85 -5.08 -8.17
N LEU A 68 3.29 -5.79 -7.14
CA LEU A 68 4.67 -5.74 -6.65
C LEU A 68 5.74 -6.00 -7.73
N PRO A 69 5.57 -6.91 -8.71
CA PRO A 69 6.58 -7.12 -9.76
C PRO A 69 6.77 -5.95 -10.72
N GLY A 70 5.78 -5.05 -10.82
CA GLY A 70 5.82 -3.90 -11.71
C GLY A 70 6.12 -2.57 -11.02
N ILE A 71 6.46 -2.57 -9.72
CA ILE A 71 6.82 -1.33 -9.04
C ILE A 71 8.31 -1.04 -9.20
N THR A 72 8.63 0.24 -9.41
CA THR A 72 9.98 0.74 -9.19
C THR A 72 10.20 0.93 -7.69
N HIS A 73 11.25 0.36 -7.13
CA HIS A 73 11.51 0.41 -5.69
C HIS A 73 12.24 1.70 -5.29
N TRP A 74 11.49 2.80 -5.22
CA TRP A 74 12.03 4.15 -4.90
C TRP A 74 12.74 4.25 -3.54
N GLN A 75 12.37 3.41 -2.57
CA GLN A 75 13.03 3.38 -1.25
C GLN A 75 14.30 2.54 -1.23
N SER A 76 14.68 1.90 -2.35
CA SER A 76 15.93 1.15 -2.41
C SER A 76 17.13 2.10 -2.29
N PRO A 77 18.15 1.75 -1.49
CA PRO A 77 19.39 2.54 -1.44
C PRO A 77 20.14 2.57 -2.78
N ASN A 78 19.77 1.68 -3.72
CA ASN A 78 20.34 1.59 -5.06
C ASN A 78 19.57 2.44 -6.10
N PHE A 79 18.49 3.14 -5.71
CA PHE A 79 17.75 4.03 -6.60
C PHE A 79 18.36 5.44 -6.61
N HIS A 80 18.90 5.86 -7.77
CA HIS A 80 19.59 7.15 -7.94
C HIS A 80 19.03 8.00 -9.09
N ALA A 81 17.86 7.65 -9.62
CA ALA A 81 17.19 8.43 -10.66
C ALA A 81 16.37 9.58 -10.04
N PHE A 82 16.18 10.67 -10.80
CA PHE A 82 15.34 11.83 -10.41
C PHE A 82 15.75 12.47 -9.06
N TYR A 83 14.77 12.74 -8.20
CA TYR A 83 14.95 13.27 -6.85
C TYR A 83 14.41 12.27 -5.81
N PRO A 84 15.00 12.22 -4.59
CA PRO A 84 14.53 11.33 -3.54
C PRO A 84 13.07 11.59 -3.16
N SER A 85 12.27 10.54 -3.13
CA SER A 85 10.98 10.50 -2.44
C SER A 85 11.20 9.66 -1.20
N GLN A 86 11.34 10.27 -0.03
CA GLN A 86 11.67 9.53 1.20
C GLN A 86 10.39 9.23 1.98
N THR A 87 10.26 7.99 2.45
CA THR A 87 9.30 7.61 3.48
C THR A 87 10.03 7.26 4.78
N SER A 88 9.34 7.34 5.91
CA SER A 88 9.87 6.94 7.21
C SER A 88 8.81 6.18 8.00
N TYR A 89 9.25 5.34 8.94
CA TYR A 89 8.34 4.60 9.82
C TYR A 89 7.38 5.53 10.57
N SER A 90 7.88 6.67 11.07
CA SER A 90 7.05 7.66 11.76
C SER A 90 6.03 8.31 10.82
N SER A 91 6.38 8.56 9.55
CA SER A 91 5.44 9.09 8.56
C SER A 91 4.29 8.12 8.28
N ILE A 92 4.59 6.82 8.14
CA ILE A 92 3.58 5.79 7.87
C ILE A 92 2.61 5.64 9.03
N VAL A 93 3.12 5.62 10.27
CA VAL A 93 2.28 5.62 11.47
C VAL A 93 1.43 6.89 11.56
N GLY A 94 2.01 8.05 11.28
CA GLY A 94 1.30 9.32 11.24
C GLY A 94 0.13 9.31 10.26
N GLU A 95 0.37 8.82 9.04
CA GLU A 95 -0.66 8.69 8.00
C GLU A 95 -1.79 7.73 8.42
N THR A 96 -1.43 6.62 9.07
CA THR A 96 -2.41 5.65 9.59
C THR A 96 -3.35 6.29 10.61
N LEU A 97 -2.80 7.11 11.53
CA LEU A 97 -3.59 7.84 12.54
C LEU A 97 -4.46 8.92 11.88
N ALA A 98 -3.90 9.68 10.93
CA ALA A 98 -4.62 10.71 10.21
C ALA A 98 -5.82 10.12 9.44
N ALA A 99 -5.61 9.00 8.73
CA ALA A 99 -6.66 8.28 8.02
C ALA A 99 -7.75 7.76 8.96
N GLY A 100 -7.37 7.23 10.13
CA GLY A 100 -8.32 6.72 11.13
C GLY A 100 -9.18 7.82 11.77
N LEU A 101 -8.63 9.02 11.96
CA LEU A 101 -9.39 10.18 12.46
C LEU A 101 -10.35 10.74 11.40
N GLY A 102 -10.00 10.64 10.11
CA GLY A 102 -10.87 11.05 9.00
C GLY A 102 -11.27 12.52 9.04
N VAL A 103 -10.47 13.37 9.69
CA VAL A 103 -10.82 14.78 9.96
C VAL A 103 -10.66 15.61 8.69
N VAL A 104 -11.72 16.33 8.32
CA VAL A 104 -11.73 17.21 7.17
C VAL A 104 -11.52 18.67 7.62
N GLY A 105 -10.27 19.14 7.54
CA GLY A 105 -9.82 20.42 8.09
C GLY A 105 -10.05 21.67 7.22
N PHE A 106 -11.19 21.81 6.52
CA PHE A 106 -11.42 22.98 5.63
C PHE A 106 -11.56 24.31 6.37
N SER A 107 -11.91 24.29 7.65
CA SER A 107 -11.95 25.48 8.49
C SER A 107 -11.55 25.14 9.92
N TRP A 108 -11.03 26.13 10.64
CA TRP A 108 -10.63 25.95 12.03
C TRP A 108 -11.81 25.58 12.94
N VAL A 109 -13.04 25.99 12.60
CA VAL A 109 -14.25 25.58 13.32
C VAL A 109 -14.47 24.06 13.22
N GLY A 110 -14.15 23.44 12.08
CA GLY A 110 -14.23 21.99 11.89
C GLY A 110 -13.16 21.19 12.65
N LEU A 111 -12.17 21.87 13.27
CA LEU A 111 -11.13 21.26 14.09
C LEU A 111 -11.38 21.45 15.60
N LYS A 112 -12.38 22.24 15.98
CA LYS A 112 -12.86 22.35 17.36
C LYS A 112 -13.88 21.24 17.62
N SER A 113 -13.40 20.09 18.06
CA SER A 113 -14.20 19.12 18.83
C SER A 113 -14.56 19.70 20.19
#